data_AF-A0A936WUS9-F1
#
_entry.id   AF-A0A936WUS9-F1
#
_cell.length_a   1.000
_cell.length_b   1.000
_cell.length_c   1.000
_cell.angle_alpha   90.00
_cell.angle_beta   90.00
_cell.angle_gamma   90.00
#
_symmetry.space_group_name_H-M   'P 1'
#
loop_
_entity.id
_entity.type
_entity.pdbx_description
1 polymer ?
#
loop_
_entity_poly.entity_id
_entity_poly.type
_entity_poly.pdbx_seq_one_letter_code
_entity_poly.pdbx_strand_id
1 'polypeptide(L)'
;MRLLRSFASLILSLVAVASFATHNRAGEIVVCWTGQGLVYEATIFTYTKLSAPADRPELTLNWGDGTSSVIARTPPSPIDDPVRDLRRNWYIAQHVYAGPGVFTLSFDDQNRNAGVVNVPMSVSQSFCVKTELTISPLGGNNCSARFLNPPIQDACFCQPWIHNPAAYDADGDSLSFEPVVCLGLNCAPITGYEYPNEVGGCGGTSYSIDPATGTISWLNPGVLGEYNIAFKVHEWRRVNGVLLHMGWVTRDMQITVKPCSNQPPAIQDLVDTCVTAGTFLSFNVQASDPTSDSRSRSLRWANHWCWRIRPHRS
;
A
#
# COMPACT_ATOMS: atom_id res chain seq x y z
N MET A 1 -14.63 41.68 -45.03
CA MET A 1 -13.72 41.61 -43.86
C MET A 1 -14.38 41.43 -42.48
N ARG A 2 -15.71 41.51 -42.33
CA ARG A 2 -16.39 41.22 -41.05
C ARG A 2 -16.81 39.75 -40.86
N LEU A 3 -16.99 39.00 -41.94
CA LEU A 3 -17.39 37.58 -41.90
C LEU A 3 -16.25 36.60 -41.57
N LEU A 4 -14.98 36.96 -41.81
CA LEU A 4 -13.83 36.11 -41.40
C LEU A 4 -13.50 36.22 -39.90
N ARG A 5 -13.91 37.30 -39.22
CA ARG A 5 -13.67 37.48 -37.78
C ARG A 5 -14.61 36.64 -36.91
N SER A 6 -15.84 36.39 -37.38
CA SER A 6 -16.81 35.55 -36.67
C SER A 6 -16.51 34.05 -36.77
N PHE A 7 -15.78 33.60 -37.79
CA PHE A 7 -15.35 32.20 -37.92
C PHE A 7 -14.16 31.88 -36.99
N ALA A 8 -13.25 32.84 -36.76
CA ALA A 8 -12.12 32.65 -35.84
C ALA A 8 -12.55 32.52 -34.37
N SER A 9 -13.63 33.21 -33.97
CA SER A 9 -14.16 33.11 -32.59
C SER A 9 -15.02 31.87 -32.34
N LEU A 10 -15.56 31.22 -33.39
CA LEU A 10 -16.35 29.99 -33.25
C LEU A 10 -15.46 28.72 -33.25
N ILE A 11 -14.27 28.80 -33.86
CA ILE A 11 -13.29 27.70 -33.85
C ILE A 11 -12.52 27.64 -32.52
N LEU A 12 -12.45 28.72 -31.75
CA LEU A 12 -11.74 28.77 -30.46
C LEU A 12 -12.55 28.23 -29.26
N SER A 13 -13.84 27.94 -29.43
CA SER A 13 -14.73 27.51 -28.34
C SER A 13 -15.02 26.00 -28.30
N LEU A 14 -14.29 25.18 -29.06
CA LEU A 14 -14.53 23.73 -29.17
C LEU A 14 -13.28 22.86 -28.92
N VAL A 15 -12.23 23.43 -28.32
CA VAL A 15 -11.20 22.61 -27.68
C VAL A 15 -11.68 22.33 -26.26
N ALA A 16 -12.50 21.30 -26.11
CA ALA A 16 -12.73 20.68 -24.81
C ALA A 16 -11.39 20.10 -24.36
N VAL A 17 -10.63 20.88 -23.59
CA VAL A 17 -9.44 20.37 -22.90
C VAL A 17 -9.98 19.35 -21.92
N ALA A 18 -9.71 18.06 -22.15
CA ALA A 18 -9.96 17.04 -21.15
C ALA A 18 -9.15 17.43 -19.91
N SER A 19 -9.81 17.95 -18.88
CA SER A 19 -9.15 18.24 -17.61
C SER A 19 -8.89 16.90 -16.94
N PHE A 20 -7.69 16.38 -17.14
CA PHE A 20 -7.18 15.20 -16.46
C PHE A 20 -7.04 15.54 -14.98
N ALA A 21 -7.94 15.00 -14.16
CA ALA A 21 -8.06 15.37 -12.77
C ALA A 21 -7.10 14.49 -11.92
N THR A 22 -6.24 15.14 -11.13
CA THR A 22 -5.12 14.49 -10.42
C THR A 22 -5.49 14.23 -8.97
N HIS A 23 -5.60 12.97 -8.57
CA HIS A 23 -6.20 12.67 -7.27
C HIS A 23 -5.86 11.31 -6.66
N ASN A 24 -5.34 10.35 -7.43
CA ASN A 24 -5.06 9.02 -6.90
C ASN A 24 -3.83 9.04 -6.00
N ARG A 25 -4.02 8.63 -4.73
CA ARG A 25 -2.97 8.54 -3.70
C ARG A 25 -2.53 7.10 -3.48
N ALA A 26 -3.50 6.20 -3.38
CA ALA A 26 -3.28 4.78 -3.08
C ALA A 26 -4.46 3.91 -3.53
N GLY A 27 -4.25 2.60 -3.56
CA GLY A 27 -5.29 1.64 -3.95
C GLY A 27 -4.81 0.20 -4.07
N GLU A 28 -5.78 -0.69 -4.21
CA GLU A 28 -5.62 -2.15 -4.29
C GLU A 28 -6.89 -2.80 -4.83
N ILE A 29 -6.78 -4.04 -5.32
CA ILE A 29 -7.93 -4.87 -5.69
C ILE A 29 -7.89 -6.11 -4.80
N VAL A 30 -8.98 -6.39 -4.10
CA VAL A 30 -9.14 -7.61 -3.30
C VAL A 30 -10.22 -8.46 -3.95
N VAL A 31 -10.03 -9.76 -4.05
CA VAL A 31 -10.95 -10.70 -4.70
C VAL A 31 -11.26 -11.88 -3.79
N CYS A 32 -12.52 -12.29 -3.70
CA CYS A 32 -12.94 -13.34 -2.77
C CYS A 32 -14.07 -14.20 -3.34
N TRP A 33 -13.96 -15.51 -3.15
CA TRP A 33 -15.01 -16.45 -3.54
C TRP A 33 -16.31 -16.19 -2.78
N THR A 34 -17.45 -16.21 -3.47
CA THR A 34 -18.74 -15.81 -2.88
C THR A 34 -19.50 -16.93 -2.19
N GLY A 35 -18.97 -18.16 -2.21
CA GLY A 35 -19.68 -19.33 -1.68
C GLY A 35 -20.37 -20.20 -2.73
N GLN A 36 -20.39 -19.77 -4.00
CA GLN A 36 -21.17 -20.44 -5.05
C GLN A 36 -20.39 -20.54 -6.37
N GLY A 37 -20.25 -21.77 -6.89
CA GLY A 37 -19.66 -22.02 -8.20
C GLY A 37 -18.30 -21.35 -8.40
N LEU A 38 -18.07 -20.78 -9.58
CA LEU A 38 -16.89 -19.98 -9.91
C LEU A 38 -17.18 -18.48 -9.84
N VAL A 39 -18.02 -18.08 -8.87
CA VAL A 39 -18.39 -16.69 -8.66
C VAL A 39 -17.44 -16.06 -7.64
N TYR A 40 -16.83 -14.94 -8.03
CA TYR A 40 -15.90 -14.17 -7.21
C TYR A 40 -16.36 -12.72 -7.13
N GLU A 41 -16.24 -12.13 -5.95
CA GLU A 41 -16.46 -10.71 -5.72
C GLU A 41 -15.11 -10.00 -5.69
N ALA A 42 -14.94 -9.00 -6.55
CA ALA A 42 -13.81 -8.10 -6.51
C ALA A 42 -14.22 -6.76 -5.91
N THR A 43 -13.38 -6.24 -5.02
CA THR A 43 -13.49 -4.90 -4.47
C THR A 43 -12.25 -4.10 -4.85
N ILE A 44 -12.45 -3.02 -5.60
CA ILE A 44 -11.42 -2.01 -5.80
C ILE A 44 -11.50 -1.04 -4.63
N PHE A 45 -10.39 -0.82 -3.92
CA PHE A 45 -10.26 0.27 -2.95
C PHE A 45 -9.41 1.38 -3.56
N THR A 46 -9.92 2.61 -3.54
CA THR A 46 -9.13 3.80 -3.90
C THR A 46 -9.13 4.84 -2.80
N TYR A 47 -8.00 5.51 -2.69
CA TYR A 47 -7.73 6.57 -1.73
C TYR A 47 -7.35 7.79 -2.54
N THR A 48 -8.21 8.78 -2.55
CA THR A 48 -8.08 9.97 -3.38
C THR A 48 -7.95 11.24 -2.57
N LYS A 49 -7.33 12.27 -3.12
CA LYS A 49 -7.21 13.58 -2.47
C LYS A 49 -8.58 14.27 -2.41
N LEU A 50 -9.05 14.62 -1.21
CA LEU A 50 -10.39 15.17 -1.02
C LEU A 50 -10.55 16.58 -1.63
N SER A 51 -9.50 17.40 -1.54
CA SER A 51 -9.45 18.75 -2.10
C SER A 51 -9.26 18.78 -3.61
N ALA A 52 -9.01 17.65 -4.26
CA ALA A 52 -8.94 17.59 -5.70
C ALA A 52 -10.36 17.71 -6.30
N PRO A 53 -10.54 18.45 -7.42
CA PRO A 53 -11.83 18.55 -8.09
C PRO A 53 -12.24 17.25 -8.81
N ALA A 54 -11.34 16.26 -8.86
CA ALA A 54 -11.56 14.96 -9.46
C ALA A 54 -12.52 14.11 -8.63
N ASP A 55 -13.53 13.52 -9.26
CA ASP A 55 -14.32 12.45 -8.65
C ASP A 55 -14.52 11.31 -9.66
N ARG A 56 -14.53 10.08 -9.16
CA ARG A 56 -14.73 8.86 -9.94
C ARG A 56 -15.99 8.15 -9.46
N PRO A 57 -17.16 8.45 -10.02
CA PRO A 57 -18.39 7.74 -9.65
C PRO A 57 -18.38 6.28 -10.14
N GLU A 58 -17.54 5.94 -11.11
CA GLU A 58 -17.38 4.59 -11.64
C GLU A 58 -15.93 4.32 -12.05
N LEU A 59 -15.55 3.04 -12.08
CA LEU A 59 -14.26 2.54 -12.58
C LEU A 59 -14.45 1.30 -13.45
N THR A 60 -13.57 1.12 -14.43
CA THR A 60 -13.52 -0.12 -15.24
C THR A 60 -12.59 -1.13 -14.60
N LEU A 61 -13.11 -2.31 -14.27
CA LEU A 61 -12.35 -3.47 -13.83
C LEU A 61 -12.17 -4.44 -15.00
N ASN A 62 -10.93 -4.79 -15.31
CA ASN A 62 -10.61 -5.91 -16.19
C ASN A 62 -10.51 -7.17 -15.35
N TRP A 63 -11.20 -8.24 -15.73
CA TRP A 63 -11.31 -9.49 -14.94
C TRP A 63 -10.16 -10.48 -15.17
N GLY A 64 -9.30 -10.21 -16.14
CA GLY A 64 -8.16 -11.07 -16.48
C GLY A 64 -8.48 -12.23 -17.43
N ASP A 65 -9.73 -12.33 -17.91
CA ASP A 65 -10.20 -13.37 -18.84
C ASP A 65 -10.62 -12.81 -20.22
N GLY A 66 -10.22 -11.56 -20.52
CA GLY A 66 -10.61 -10.83 -21.72
C GLY A 66 -11.93 -10.06 -21.59
N THR A 67 -12.62 -10.15 -20.45
CA THR A 67 -13.81 -9.35 -20.16
C THR A 67 -13.51 -8.20 -19.18
N SER A 68 -14.41 -7.21 -19.16
CA SER A 68 -14.33 -6.05 -18.26
C SER A 68 -15.72 -5.60 -17.82
N SER A 69 -15.82 -4.93 -16.69
CA SER A 69 -17.05 -4.31 -16.19
C SER A 69 -16.82 -2.86 -15.77
N VAL A 70 -17.77 -1.99 -16.08
CA VAL A 70 -17.85 -0.65 -15.49
C VAL A 70 -18.63 -0.76 -14.18
N ILE A 71 -18.01 -0.40 -13.08
CA ILE A 71 -18.53 -0.61 -11.72
C ILE A 71 -18.80 0.75 -11.10
N ALA A 72 -20.04 0.98 -10.68
CA ALA A 72 -20.39 2.18 -9.91
C ALA A 72 -19.82 2.10 -8.49
N ARG A 73 -19.40 3.24 -7.95
CA ARG A 73 -18.97 3.38 -6.55
C ARG A 73 -20.06 2.87 -5.62
N THR A 74 -19.71 1.97 -4.71
CA THR A 74 -20.66 1.28 -3.86
C THR A 74 -20.85 2.00 -2.52
N PRO A 75 -22.09 2.30 -2.09
CA PRO A 75 -22.36 2.81 -0.75
C PRO A 75 -21.89 1.84 0.35
N PRO A 76 -21.54 2.32 1.56
CA PRO A 76 -21.59 3.72 2.00
C PRO A 76 -20.40 4.61 1.55
N SER A 77 -19.55 4.19 0.61
CA SER A 77 -18.52 5.09 0.05
C SER A 77 -19.12 6.11 -0.95
N PRO A 78 -18.53 7.31 -1.12
CA PRO A 78 -17.25 7.76 -0.58
C PRO A 78 -17.30 8.06 0.92
N ILE A 79 -16.18 7.85 1.62
CA ILE A 79 -15.99 8.31 3.00
C ILE A 79 -14.89 9.36 3.04
N ASP A 80 -15.25 10.55 3.46
CA ASP A 80 -14.36 11.71 3.53
C ASP A 80 -13.68 11.79 4.90
N ASP A 81 -12.39 12.13 4.88
CA ASP A 81 -11.56 12.47 6.03
C ASP A 81 -10.88 13.82 5.76
N PRO A 82 -11.52 14.92 6.16
CA PRO A 82 -10.98 16.27 5.94
C PRO A 82 -9.66 16.53 6.65
N VAL A 83 -9.35 15.81 7.73
CA VAL A 83 -8.11 16.00 8.50
C VAL A 83 -6.90 15.53 7.71
N ARG A 84 -7.04 14.47 6.91
CA ARG A 84 -5.96 13.93 6.06
C ARG A 84 -6.05 14.33 4.59
N ASP A 85 -6.99 15.21 4.24
CA ASP A 85 -7.30 15.56 2.85
C ASP A 85 -7.54 14.30 1.98
N LEU A 86 -8.39 13.41 2.48
CA LEU A 86 -8.53 12.05 1.96
C LEU A 86 -10.00 11.68 1.74
N ARG A 87 -10.29 11.07 0.60
CA ARG A 87 -11.56 10.41 0.27
C ARG A 87 -11.28 8.93 0.01
N ARG A 88 -12.07 8.06 0.63
CA ARG A 88 -12.00 6.60 0.44
C ARG A 88 -13.18 6.14 -0.40
N ASN A 89 -12.92 5.39 -1.46
CA ASN A 89 -13.93 4.84 -2.34
C ASN A 89 -13.76 3.31 -2.42
N TRP A 90 -14.87 2.61 -2.58
CA TRP A 90 -14.83 1.21 -2.98
C TRP A 90 -15.87 0.92 -4.06
N TYR A 91 -15.51 -0.02 -4.93
CA TYR A 91 -16.29 -0.44 -6.09
C TYR A 91 -16.36 -1.96 -6.03
N ILE A 92 -17.56 -2.49 -5.84
CA ILE A 92 -17.79 -3.91 -5.62
C ILE A 92 -18.53 -4.48 -6.82
N ALA A 93 -18.00 -5.55 -7.40
CA ALA A 93 -18.67 -6.30 -8.45
C ALA A 93 -18.40 -7.79 -8.32
N GLN A 94 -19.32 -8.58 -8.86
CA GLN A 94 -19.17 -10.04 -8.96
C GLN A 94 -18.94 -10.45 -10.40
N HIS A 95 -18.13 -11.50 -10.57
CA HIS A 95 -17.84 -12.09 -11.87
C HIS A 95 -17.88 -13.61 -11.80
N VAL A 96 -18.27 -14.22 -12.90
CA VAL A 96 -18.34 -15.68 -13.04
C VAL A 96 -17.28 -16.13 -14.03
N TYR A 97 -16.28 -16.87 -13.55
CA TYR A 97 -15.25 -17.42 -14.42
C TYR A 97 -15.75 -18.70 -15.10
N ALA A 98 -15.39 -18.89 -16.37
CA ALA A 98 -15.80 -20.04 -17.16
C ALA A 98 -15.17 -21.38 -16.71
N GLY A 99 -14.04 -21.31 -16.00
CA GLY A 99 -13.32 -22.48 -15.55
C GLY A 99 -12.09 -22.14 -14.70
N PRO A 100 -11.34 -23.16 -14.24
CA PRO A 100 -10.05 -22.98 -13.60
C PRO A 100 -9.04 -22.21 -14.46
N GLY A 101 -8.17 -21.46 -13.82
CA GLY A 101 -7.17 -20.63 -14.49
C GLY A 101 -6.47 -19.66 -13.56
N VAL A 102 -5.53 -18.91 -14.12
CA VAL A 102 -4.85 -17.78 -13.47
C VAL A 102 -5.33 -16.51 -14.15
N PHE A 103 -5.91 -15.61 -13.37
CA PHE A 103 -6.55 -14.39 -13.87
C PHE A 103 -5.91 -13.19 -13.21
N THR A 104 -5.40 -12.25 -14.02
CA THR A 104 -4.86 -10.99 -13.49
C THR A 104 -5.88 -9.88 -13.67
N LEU A 105 -6.55 -9.54 -12.57
CA LEU A 105 -7.45 -8.41 -12.48
C LEU A 105 -6.67 -7.10 -12.47
N SER A 106 -7.23 -6.04 -13.05
CA SER A 106 -6.60 -4.72 -13.06
C SER A 106 -7.61 -3.60 -13.24
N PHE A 107 -7.30 -2.44 -12.69
CA PHE A 107 -7.95 -1.18 -13.03
C PHE A 107 -6.87 -0.12 -13.31
N ASP A 108 -7.11 0.73 -14.30
CA ASP A 108 -6.28 1.88 -14.64
C ASP A 108 -7.16 3.12 -14.51
N ASP A 109 -6.73 4.08 -13.70
CA ASP A 109 -7.31 5.41 -13.66
C ASP A 109 -6.24 6.46 -13.87
N GLN A 110 -6.56 7.47 -14.67
CA GLN A 110 -5.59 8.49 -15.04
C GLN A 110 -5.23 9.38 -13.86
N ASN A 111 -3.95 9.75 -13.82
CA ASN A 111 -3.33 10.74 -12.95
C ASN A 111 -3.22 10.37 -11.47
N ARG A 112 -1.99 10.25 -11.01
CA ARG A 112 -1.61 10.34 -9.60
C ARG A 112 -1.67 11.79 -9.10
N ASN A 113 -1.43 11.99 -7.82
CA ASN A 113 -1.17 13.32 -7.28
C ASN A 113 0.02 13.99 -8.00
N ALA A 114 -0.07 15.31 -8.21
CA ALA A 114 1.06 16.09 -8.71
C ALA A 114 2.18 16.19 -7.66
N GLY A 115 3.44 16.11 -8.09
CA GLY A 115 4.60 16.33 -7.23
C GLY A 115 4.97 15.13 -6.35
N VAL A 116 4.60 13.90 -6.74
CA VAL A 116 5.10 12.69 -6.07
C VAL A 116 6.59 12.56 -6.38
N VAL A 117 7.41 12.58 -5.33
CA VAL A 117 8.85 12.79 -5.40
C VAL A 117 9.56 11.68 -6.19
N ASN A 118 9.13 10.43 -6.01
CA ASN A 118 9.76 9.25 -6.62
C ASN A 118 9.03 8.73 -7.88
N VAL A 119 8.13 9.55 -8.44
CA VAL A 119 7.37 9.23 -9.66
C VAL A 119 7.53 10.39 -10.65
N PRO A 120 8.22 10.19 -11.78
CA PRO A 120 8.42 11.25 -12.76
C PRO A 120 7.10 11.69 -13.38
N MET A 121 6.92 13.00 -13.54
CA MET A 121 5.71 13.61 -14.12
C MET A 121 4.40 13.03 -13.55
N SER A 122 4.37 12.79 -12.23
CA SER A 122 3.30 12.06 -11.53
C SER A 122 1.88 12.52 -11.87
N VAL A 123 1.69 13.82 -12.11
CA VAL A 123 0.43 14.46 -12.54
C VAL A 123 -0.15 13.86 -13.82
N SER A 124 0.70 13.33 -14.70
CA SER A 124 0.34 12.73 -16.00
C SER A 124 0.43 11.21 -16.00
N GLN A 125 0.82 10.62 -14.87
CA GLN A 125 1.01 9.19 -14.75
C GLN A 125 -0.30 8.53 -14.32
N SER A 126 -0.79 7.54 -15.07
CA SER A 126 -1.92 6.71 -14.60
C SER A 126 -1.57 6.04 -13.26
N PHE A 127 -2.60 5.85 -12.45
CA PHE A 127 -2.60 4.96 -11.31
C PHE A 127 -3.18 3.62 -11.76
N CYS A 128 -2.37 2.56 -11.69
CA CYS A 128 -2.88 1.21 -11.89
C CYS A 128 -2.38 0.27 -10.78
N VAL A 129 -3.24 -0.68 -10.42
CA VAL A 129 -2.88 -1.85 -9.62
C VAL A 129 -3.40 -3.11 -10.30
N LYS A 130 -2.74 -4.23 -9.99
CA LYS A 130 -3.11 -5.56 -10.44
C LYS A 130 -3.30 -6.47 -9.24
N THR A 131 -4.12 -7.49 -9.40
CA THR A 131 -4.28 -8.60 -8.46
C THR A 131 -4.43 -9.88 -9.25
N GLU A 132 -3.74 -10.93 -8.85
CA GLU A 132 -3.83 -12.25 -9.47
C GLU A 132 -4.70 -13.17 -8.62
N LEU A 133 -5.60 -13.87 -9.29
CA LEU A 133 -6.44 -14.91 -8.73
C LEU A 133 -6.11 -16.24 -9.41
N THR A 134 -5.75 -17.24 -8.62
CA THR A 134 -5.63 -18.62 -9.10
C THR A 134 -6.85 -19.43 -8.70
N ILE A 135 -7.66 -19.82 -9.69
CA ILE A 135 -8.77 -20.76 -9.52
C ILE A 135 -8.25 -22.16 -9.85
N SER A 136 -8.07 -22.99 -8.83
CA SER A 136 -7.53 -24.35 -8.99
C SER A 136 -8.43 -25.38 -8.32
N PRO A 137 -8.77 -26.50 -9.00
CA PRO A 137 -9.51 -27.61 -8.38
C PRO A 137 -8.77 -28.24 -7.20
N LEU A 138 -7.44 -28.10 -7.15
CA LEU A 138 -6.60 -28.59 -6.06
C LEU A 138 -6.48 -27.57 -4.91
N GLY A 139 -6.39 -26.28 -5.25
CA GLY A 139 -6.27 -25.19 -4.29
C GLY A 139 -7.58 -24.86 -3.55
N GLY A 140 -8.72 -25.22 -4.15
CA GLY A 140 -10.02 -24.87 -3.60
C GLY A 140 -10.34 -23.38 -3.76
N ASN A 141 -11.27 -22.90 -2.94
CA ASN A 141 -11.77 -21.54 -3.00
C ASN A 141 -10.78 -20.56 -2.37
N ASN A 142 -10.65 -19.34 -2.91
CA ASN A 142 -9.67 -18.37 -2.42
C ASN A 142 -10.31 -17.00 -2.13
N CYS A 143 -9.84 -16.35 -1.07
CA CYS A 143 -10.07 -14.96 -0.74
C CYS A 143 -8.76 -14.24 -0.51
N SER A 144 -8.41 -13.36 -1.45
CA SER A 144 -7.11 -12.71 -1.46
C SER A 144 -6.84 -11.92 -0.18
N ALA A 145 -5.56 -11.86 0.20
CA ALA A 145 -5.06 -11.18 1.38
C ALA A 145 -5.61 -9.75 1.52
N ARG A 146 -5.93 -9.39 2.76
CA ARG A 146 -6.49 -8.10 3.15
C ARG A 146 -5.55 -7.39 4.10
N PHE A 147 -5.66 -6.07 4.16
CA PHE A 147 -4.79 -5.23 4.98
C PHE A 147 -5.57 -4.53 6.08
N LEU A 148 -5.05 -4.55 7.30
CA LEU A 148 -5.70 -3.91 8.44
C LEU A 148 -5.24 -2.47 8.66
N ASN A 149 -4.00 -2.15 8.30
CA ASN A 149 -3.49 -0.79 8.39
C ASN A 149 -3.78 -0.01 7.10
N PRO A 150 -3.99 1.32 7.15
CA PRO A 150 -4.34 2.12 5.97
C PRO A 150 -3.13 2.48 5.08
N PRO A 151 -3.32 2.71 3.76
CA PRO A 151 -2.22 2.94 2.81
C PRO A 151 -1.81 4.41 2.71
N ILE A 152 -2.22 5.24 3.68
CA ILE A 152 -1.81 6.64 3.77
C ILE A 152 -1.04 6.78 5.08
N GLN A 153 0.25 7.07 4.97
CA GLN A 153 1.18 7.11 6.10
C GLN A 153 1.97 8.40 6.11
N ASP A 154 2.49 8.75 7.27
CA ASP A 154 3.43 9.86 7.46
C ASP A 154 4.78 9.28 7.89
N ALA A 155 5.86 9.86 7.37
CA ALA A 155 7.23 9.56 7.76
C ALA A 155 7.95 10.82 8.22
N CYS A 156 8.90 10.65 9.12
CA CYS A 156 9.70 11.73 9.66
C CYS A 156 10.98 11.93 8.85
N PHE A 157 11.25 13.17 8.47
CA PHE A 157 12.49 13.55 7.82
C PHE A 157 13.72 13.13 8.64
N CYS A 158 14.70 12.49 7.99
CA CYS A 158 15.92 11.92 8.56
C CYS A 158 15.70 11.00 9.79
N GLN A 159 14.58 10.29 9.88
CA GLN A 159 14.34 9.34 10.96
C GLN A 159 13.84 8.00 10.41
N PRO A 160 14.14 6.87 11.06
CA PRO A 160 13.59 5.57 10.67
C PRO A 160 12.06 5.58 10.64
N TRP A 161 11.49 5.13 9.52
CA TRP A 161 10.08 4.85 9.37
C TRP A 161 9.88 3.34 9.22
N ILE A 162 9.10 2.76 10.13
CA ILE A 162 8.79 1.32 10.14
C ILE A 162 7.27 1.19 10.07
N HIS A 163 6.80 0.39 9.13
CA HIS A 163 5.38 0.16 8.93
C HIS A 163 5.14 -1.29 8.56
N ASN A 164 4.13 -1.91 9.17
CA ASN A 164 3.64 -3.20 8.72
C ASN A 164 2.21 -2.99 8.20
N PRO A 165 1.87 -3.42 6.98
CA PRO A 165 0.53 -3.24 6.43
C PRO A 165 -0.52 -4.13 7.12
N ALA A 166 -0.08 -5.03 8.01
CA ALA A 166 -0.89 -5.99 8.74
C ALA A 166 -1.77 -6.80 7.77
N ALA A 167 -1.09 -7.39 6.78
CA ALA A 167 -1.74 -8.26 5.80
C ALA A 167 -2.14 -9.58 6.48
N TYR A 168 -3.34 -10.06 6.18
CA TYR A 168 -3.83 -11.35 6.62
C TYR A 168 -4.61 -12.02 5.50
N ASP A 169 -4.58 -13.35 5.49
CA ASP A 169 -5.42 -14.18 4.63
C ASP A 169 -6.55 -14.81 5.45
N ALA A 170 -7.75 -14.87 4.87
CA ALA A 170 -8.94 -15.39 5.56
C ALA A 170 -9.04 -16.92 5.49
N ASP A 171 -8.37 -17.54 4.53
CA ASP A 171 -8.43 -18.98 4.28
C ASP A 171 -7.29 -19.75 4.98
N GLY A 172 -6.34 -19.05 5.60
CA GLY A 172 -5.22 -19.61 6.35
C GLY A 172 -3.97 -19.88 5.51
N ASP A 173 -3.85 -19.22 4.35
CA ASP A 173 -2.69 -19.31 3.48
C ASP A 173 -1.45 -18.62 4.08
N SER A 174 -0.29 -19.15 3.71
CA SER A 174 0.98 -18.50 4.05
C SER A 174 1.21 -17.30 3.13
N LEU A 175 1.67 -16.19 3.70
CA LEU A 175 1.93 -14.97 2.97
C LEU A 175 3.42 -14.73 2.75
N SER A 176 3.77 -14.22 1.57
CA SER A 176 5.11 -13.67 1.32
C SER A 176 5.04 -12.32 0.62
N PHE A 177 6.03 -11.46 0.89
CA PHE A 177 6.00 -10.06 0.50
C PHE A 177 7.14 -9.71 -0.45
N GLU A 178 6.85 -8.92 -1.48
CA GLU A 178 7.82 -8.50 -2.49
C GLU A 178 7.65 -7.00 -2.79
N PRO A 179 8.70 -6.17 -2.71
CA PRO A 179 8.60 -4.78 -3.12
C PRO A 179 8.54 -4.71 -4.65
N VAL A 180 7.61 -3.93 -5.19
CA VAL A 180 7.47 -3.76 -6.64
C VAL A 180 7.42 -2.28 -6.99
N VAL A 181 7.63 -1.97 -8.26
CA VAL A 181 7.49 -0.61 -8.76
C VAL A 181 6.02 -0.26 -8.95
N CYS A 182 5.68 1.00 -8.72
CA CYS A 182 4.35 1.53 -9.03
C CYS A 182 4.03 1.35 -10.52
N LEU A 183 2.78 0.99 -10.82
CA LEU A 183 2.33 0.84 -12.19
C LEU A 183 1.66 2.11 -12.70
N GLY A 184 1.82 2.30 -14.00
CA GLY A 184 1.42 3.47 -14.76
C GLY A 184 0.43 3.13 -15.86
N LEU A 185 0.54 3.85 -16.97
CA LEU A 185 -0.30 3.70 -18.15
C LEU A 185 -0.30 2.25 -18.65
N ASN A 186 -1.48 1.72 -18.98
CA ASN A 186 -1.66 0.33 -19.41
C ASN A 186 -1.15 -0.68 -18.36
N CYS A 187 -1.10 -0.26 -17.10
CA CYS A 187 -0.58 -1.05 -16.00
C CYS A 187 0.84 -1.59 -16.23
N ALA A 188 1.67 -0.82 -16.93
CA ALA A 188 3.10 -1.07 -17.10
C ALA A 188 3.90 -0.43 -15.97
N PRO A 189 5.09 -0.96 -15.62
CA PRO A 189 6.04 -0.27 -14.74
C PRO A 189 6.26 1.19 -15.15
N ILE A 190 6.23 2.11 -14.19
CA ILE A 190 6.52 3.52 -14.46
C ILE A 190 8.01 3.67 -14.78
N THR A 191 8.32 4.10 -16.02
CA THR A 191 9.69 4.39 -16.44
C THR A 191 10.27 5.53 -15.61
N GLY A 192 11.44 5.30 -15.01
CA GLY A 192 12.12 6.29 -14.16
C GLY A 192 11.53 6.40 -12.74
N TYR A 193 10.67 5.46 -12.33
CA TYR A 193 10.36 5.28 -10.91
C TYR A 193 11.63 4.97 -10.14
N GLU A 194 11.75 5.57 -8.96
CA GLU A 194 12.85 5.36 -8.03
C GLU A 194 12.27 4.79 -6.72
N TYR A 195 12.93 3.78 -6.16
CA TYR A 195 12.62 3.35 -4.79
C TYR A 195 12.96 4.46 -3.79
N PRO A 196 12.35 4.47 -2.59
CA PRO A 196 12.54 5.56 -1.63
C PRO A 196 14.00 5.84 -1.22
N ASN A 197 14.87 4.84 -1.28
CA ASN A 197 16.30 4.97 -1.00
C ASN A 197 17.13 5.48 -2.20
N GLU A 198 16.53 5.59 -3.39
CA GLU A 198 17.20 6.02 -4.63
C GLU A 198 17.05 7.53 -4.88
N VAL A 199 15.98 8.17 -4.36
CA VAL A 199 15.69 9.61 -4.55
C VAL A 199 16.59 10.57 -3.75
N GLY A 200 17.64 10.04 -3.13
CA GLY A 200 18.48 10.76 -2.19
C GLY A 200 17.90 10.74 -0.77
N GLY A 201 18.79 10.64 0.20
CA GLY A 201 18.44 10.45 1.61
C GLY A 201 19.39 11.17 2.54
N CYS A 202 19.05 11.21 3.82
CA CYS A 202 20.05 11.53 4.82
C CYS A 202 21.04 10.35 4.91
N GLY A 203 22.19 10.55 5.55
CA GLY A 203 23.21 9.49 5.65
C GLY A 203 22.63 8.16 6.13
N GLY A 204 22.97 7.07 5.45
CA GLY A 204 22.50 5.72 5.81
C GLY A 204 21.06 5.41 5.38
N THR A 205 20.51 6.07 4.36
CA THR A 205 19.17 5.72 3.87
C THR A 205 19.11 4.31 3.29
N SER A 206 18.03 3.59 3.58
CA SER A 206 17.76 2.27 3.02
C SER A 206 16.27 2.02 2.95
N TYR A 207 15.82 1.20 2.00
CA TYR A 207 14.43 0.79 1.87
C TYR A 207 14.37 -0.72 1.67
N SER A 208 13.54 -1.40 2.45
CA SER A 208 13.34 -2.85 2.35
C SER A 208 11.96 -3.25 2.87
N ILE A 209 11.46 -4.39 2.39
CA ILE A 209 10.32 -5.09 2.98
C ILE A 209 10.79 -6.49 3.41
N ASP A 210 10.45 -6.88 4.63
CA ASP A 210 10.73 -8.22 5.11
C ASP A 210 9.79 -9.22 4.39
N PRO A 211 10.32 -10.23 3.68
CA PRO A 211 9.52 -11.09 2.82
C PRO A 211 8.61 -12.07 3.58
N ALA A 212 8.82 -12.25 4.90
CA ALA A 212 8.02 -13.17 5.71
C ALA A 212 6.95 -12.44 6.54
N THR A 213 7.24 -11.21 6.98
CA THR A 213 6.37 -10.45 7.90
C THR A 213 5.67 -9.27 7.22
N GLY A 214 6.16 -8.82 6.06
CA GLY A 214 5.66 -7.63 5.38
C GLY A 214 6.06 -6.32 6.04
N THR A 215 6.98 -6.35 7.01
CA THR A 215 7.47 -5.13 7.68
C THR A 215 8.31 -4.32 6.71
N ILE A 216 7.84 -3.13 6.37
CA ILE A 216 8.51 -2.15 5.53
C ILE A 216 9.38 -1.27 6.42
N SER A 217 10.65 -1.16 6.05
CA SER A 217 11.63 -0.30 6.72
C SER A 217 12.17 0.70 5.73
N TRP A 218 11.97 1.99 6.00
CA TRP A 218 12.60 3.09 5.27
C TRP A 218 13.44 3.90 6.26
N LEU A 219 14.74 3.69 6.22
CA LEU A 219 15.68 4.40 7.10
C LEU A 219 16.02 5.75 6.49
N ASN A 220 15.99 6.77 7.35
CA ASN A 220 16.45 8.13 7.08
C ASN A 220 15.95 8.77 5.74
N PRO A 221 14.61 8.93 5.55
CA PRO A 221 14.05 9.66 4.41
C PRO A 221 14.63 11.07 4.30
N GLY A 222 15.21 11.44 3.15
CA GLY A 222 15.98 12.70 3.04
C GLY A 222 15.44 13.78 2.15
N VAL A 223 14.29 13.58 1.51
CA VAL A 223 13.61 14.64 0.75
C VAL A 223 12.16 14.73 1.24
N LEU A 224 11.74 15.94 1.61
CA LEU A 224 10.35 16.23 2.02
C LEU A 224 9.41 16.09 0.82
N GLY A 225 8.22 15.56 1.04
CA GLY A 225 7.20 15.43 -0.01
C GLY A 225 6.42 14.12 0.06
N GLU A 226 5.56 13.91 -0.95
CA GLU A 226 4.77 12.70 -1.09
C GLU A 226 5.54 11.65 -1.91
N TYR A 227 5.54 10.40 -1.45
CA TYR A 227 6.13 9.25 -2.12
C TYR A 227 5.07 8.19 -2.34
N ASN A 228 5.17 7.46 -3.44
CA ASN A 228 4.41 6.23 -3.64
C ASN A 228 5.32 5.02 -3.56
N ILE A 229 4.87 3.98 -2.86
CA ILE A 229 5.53 2.67 -2.87
C ILE A 229 4.49 1.61 -3.21
N ALA A 230 4.93 0.53 -3.84
CA ALA A 230 4.09 -0.62 -4.10
C ALA A 230 4.77 -1.91 -3.62
N PHE A 231 3.95 -2.88 -3.24
CA PHE A 231 4.41 -4.23 -2.91
C PHE A 231 3.33 -5.25 -3.24
N LYS A 232 3.75 -6.48 -3.51
CA LYS A 232 2.89 -7.64 -3.67
C LYS A 232 2.85 -8.45 -2.39
N VAL A 233 1.67 -9.00 -2.11
CA VAL A 233 1.46 -10.05 -1.10
C VAL A 233 1.03 -11.30 -1.84
N HIS A 234 1.88 -12.31 -1.86
CA HIS A 234 1.62 -13.61 -2.46
C HIS A 234 0.99 -14.56 -1.46
N GLU A 235 0.07 -15.38 -1.93
CA GLU A 235 -0.65 -16.38 -1.14
C GLU A 235 -0.20 -17.79 -1.52
N TRP A 236 0.08 -18.60 -0.51
CA TRP A 236 0.58 -19.95 -0.66
C TRP A 236 -0.24 -20.94 0.17
N ARG A 237 -0.95 -21.82 -0.52
CA ARG A 237 -1.76 -22.87 0.11
C ARG A 237 -1.01 -24.19 0.14
N ARG A 238 -0.98 -24.85 1.31
CA ARG A 238 -0.40 -26.17 1.44
C ARG A 238 -1.45 -27.25 1.20
N VAL A 239 -1.31 -28.00 0.10
CA VAL A 239 -2.19 -29.13 -0.25
C VAL A 239 -1.34 -30.39 -0.40
N ASN A 240 -1.61 -31.40 0.42
CA ASN A 240 -0.87 -32.68 0.42
C ASN A 240 0.67 -32.52 0.47
N GLY A 241 1.15 -31.52 1.21
CA GLY A 241 2.58 -31.22 1.37
C GLY A 241 3.19 -30.33 0.28
N VAL A 242 2.46 -30.01 -0.79
CA VAL A 242 2.89 -29.11 -1.88
C VAL A 242 2.34 -27.71 -1.64
N LEU A 243 3.16 -26.68 -1.85
CA LEU A 243 2.71 -25.28 -1.85
C LEU A 243 2.17 -24.92 -3.25
N LEU A 244 0.91 -24.49 -3.28
CA LEU A 244 0.25 -23.96 -4.45
C LEU A 244 0.18 -22.43 -4.32
N HIS A 245 0.53 -21.72 -5.38
CA HIS A 245 0.39 -20.28 -5.44
C HIS A 245 -1.07 -19.92 -5.75
N MET A 246 -1.75 -19.23 -4.83
CA MET A 246 -3.17 -18.92 -4.92
C MET A 246 -3.47 -17.56 -5.56
N GLY A 247 -2.42 -16.75 -5.78
CA GLY A 247 -2.54 -15.41 -6.32
C GLY A 247 -1.66 -14.41 -5.58
N TRP A 248 -1.86 -13.13 -5.90
CA TRP A 248 -1.22 -12.03 -5.19
C TRP A 248 -2.04 -10.75 -5.27
N VAL A 249 -1.96 -9.92 -4.24
CA VAL A 249 -2.53 -8.57 -4.23
C VAL A 249 -1.39 -7.57 -4.31
N THR A 250 -1.47 -6.62 -5.25
CA THR A 250 -0.61 -5.42 -5.20
C THR A 250 -1.31 -4.33 -4.41
N ARG A 251 -0.57 -3.75 -3.45
CA ARG A 251 -0.97 -2.53 -2.77
C ARG A 251 -0.03 -1.41 -3.15
N ASP A 252 -0.59 -0.35 -3.73
CA ASP A 252 0.11 0.92 -3.98
C ASP A 252 -0.33 1.91 -2.91
N MET A 253 0.63 2.47 -2.17
CA MET A 253 0.38 3.30 -1.00
C MET A 253 1.16 4.60 -1.04
N GLN A 254 0.71 5.60 -0.27
CA GLN A 254 1.36 6.91 -0.20
C GLN A 254 1.97 7.17 1.19
N ILE A 255 3.18 7.72 1.20
CA ILE A 255 3.89 8.15 2.39
C ILE A 255 4.23 9.63 2.25
N THR A 256 3.87 10.45 3.23
CA THR A 256 4.25 11.87 3.27
C THR A 256 5.43 12.06 4.21
N VAL A 257 6.59 12.43 3.68
CA VAL A 257 7.77 12.80 4.47
C VAL A 257 7.63 14.26 4.89
N LYS A 258 7.59 14.50 6.20
CA LYS A 258 7.44 15.84 6.78
C LYS A 258 8.46 16.08 7.91
N PRO A 259 8.76 17.34 8.24
CA PRO A 259 9.52 17.65 9.45
C PRO A 259 8.77 17.13 10.68
N CYS A 260 9.46 16.40 11.54
CA CYS A 260 8.93 15.95 12.82
C CYS A 260 9.61 16.72 13.95
N SER A 261 8.82 17.24 14.88
CA SER A 261 9.32 17.87 16.10
C SER A 261 9.77 16.85 17.15
N ASN A 262 9.28 15.62 17.06
CA ASN A 262 9.57 14.55 18.00
C ASN A 262 10.75 13.71 17.50
N GLN A 263 11.68 13.37 18.39
CA GLN A 263 12.74 12.42 18.11
C GLN A 263 12.36 11.08 18.75
N PRO A 264 12.52 9.94 18.05
CA PRO A 264 12.24 8.64 18.64
C PRO A 264 13.11 8.48 19.91
N PRO A 265 12.55 7.94 21.01
CA PRO A 265 13.30 7.81 22.24
C PRO A 265 14.46 6.84 22.04
N ALA A 266 15.65 7.23 22.45
CA ALA A 266 16.79 6.33 22.47
C ALA A 266 16.57 5.32 23.61
N ILE A 267 16.52 4.03 23.28
CA ILE A 267 16.55 2.94 24.27
C ILE A 267 18.03 2.59 24.47
N GLN A 268 18.50 2.70 25.71
CA GLN A 268 19.86 2.28 26.03
C GLN A 268 19.96 0.76 25.88
N ASP A 269 20.99 0.28 25.17
CA ASP A 269 21.27 -1.15 25.02
C ASP A 269 21.31 -1.83 26.39
N LEU A 270 20.47 -2.86 26.56
CA LEU A 270 20.47 -3.68 27.76
C LEU A 270 21.57 -4.75 27.63
N VAL A 271 22.35 -4.94 28.69
CA VAL A 271 23.36 -5.99 28.73
C VAL A 271 22.66 -7.36 28.73
N ASP A 272 23.01 -8.20 27.75
CA ASP A 272 22.55 -9.59 27.67
C ASP A 272 22.90 -10.32 28.98
N THR A 273 21.88 -10.68 29.76
CA THR A 273 22.04 -11.27 31.09
C THR A 273 21.46 -12.67 31.11
N CYS A 274 22.31 -13.68 31.31
CA CYS A 274 21.84 -15.05 31.55
C CYS A 274 21.62 -15.27 33.05
N VAL A 275 20.43 -15.75 33.41
CA VAL A 275 20.09 -16.10 34.79
C VAL A 275 19.63 -17.55 34.90
N THR A 276 19.95 -18.21 36.02
CA THR A 276 19.54 -19.59 36.29
C THR A 276 18.02 -19.68 36.45
N ALA A 277 17.41 -20.75 35.93
CA ALA A 277 15.97 -20.97 36.07
C ALA A 277 15.54 -20.92 37.55
N GLY A 278 14.52 -20.11 37.85
CA GLY A 278 14.04 -19.86 39.21
C GLY A 278 14.63 -18.64 39.92
N THR A 279 15.56 -17.91 39.29
CA THR A 279 16.09 -16.64 39.84
C THR A 279 15.37 -15.42 39.27
N PHE A 280 15.15 -14.40 40.10
CA PHE A 280 14.52 -13.15 39.67
C PHE A 280 15.53 -12.26 38.94
N LEU A 281 15.25 -11.93 37.68
CA LEU A 281 15.98 -10.92 36.93
C LEU A 281 15.21 -9.60 36.95
N SER A 282 15.87 -8.54 37.38
CA SER A 282 15.36 -7.17 37.28
C SER A 282 16.44 -6.31 36.65
N PHE A 283 16.08 -5.57 35.61
CA PHE A 283 16.94 -4.56 35.01
C PHE A 283 16.12 -3.29 34.80
N ASN A 284 16.80 -2.14 34.88
CA ASN A 284 16.20 -0.87 34.55
C ASN A 284 16.28 -0.65 33.04
N VAL A 285 15.14 -0.43 32.41
CA VAL A 285 15.08 0.05 31.03
C VAL A 285 14.99 1.57 31.10
N GLN A 286 15.97 2.26 30.50
CA GLN A 286 15.95 3.71 30.35
C GLN A 286 15.65 4.04 28.89
N ALA A 287 14.62 4.86 28.69
CA ALA A 287 14.31 5.47 27.42
C ALA A 287 14.36 6.99 27.62
N SER A 288 15.13 7.70 26.80
CA SER A 288 15.22 9.16 26.83
C SER A 288 14.52 9.76 25.63
N ASP A 289 13.52 10.61 25.87
CA ASP A 289 12.94 11.50 24.86
C ASP A 289 13.73 12.82 24.90
N PRO A 290 14.38 13.25 23.81
CA PRO A 290 15.15 14.49 23.76
C PRO A 290 14.31 15.77 23.94
N THR A 291 12.98 15.69 23.88
CA THR A 291 12.07 16.83 23.85
C THR A 291 11.07 16.90 25.02
N SER A 292 11.02 15.89 25.90
CA SER A 292 10.23 15.96 27.14
C SER A 292 10.79 15.07 28.25
N ASP A 293 10.65 15.51 29.51
CA ASP A 293 11.22 14.90 30.72
C ASP A 293 11.37 13.38 30.69
N SER A 294 12.59 12.90 30.98
CA SER A 294 12.94 11.48 31.08
C SER A 294 11.96 10.73 31.98
N ARG A 295 11.17 9.79 31.40
CA ARG A 295 10.30 8.91 32.17
C ARG A 295 10.95 7.54 32.32
N SER A 296 11.43 7.24 33.52
CA SER A 296 11.86 5.89 33.88
C SER A 296 10.64 4.99 34.10
N ARG A 297 10.64 3.81 33.49
CA ARG A 297 9.61 2.76 33.68
C ARG A 297 10.31 1.47 34.06
N SER A 298 10.08 0.96 35.27
CA SER A 298 10.56 -0.35 35.68
C SER A 298 9.60 -1.43 35.20
N LEU A 299 10.03 -2.30 34.29
CA LEU A 299 9.30 -3.52 33.93
C LEU A 299 9.75 -4.65 34.86
N ARG A 300 8.81 -5.26 35.59
CA ARG A 300 9.03 -6.48 36.38
C ARG A 300 8.26 -7.61 35.73
N TRP A 301 8.95 -8.69 35.37
CA TRP A 301 8.35 -9.88 34.78
C TRP A 301 8.68 -11.11 35.61
N ALA A 302 7.75 -12.06 35.68
CA ALA A 302 7.97 -13.38 36.25
C ALA A 302 7.54 -14.46 35.25
N ASN A 303 8.41 -15.48 35.12
CA ASN A 303 8.18 -16.85 34.67
C ASN A 303 8.65 -17.30 33.26
N HIS A 304 9.58 -18.26 33.34
CA HIS A 304 9.68 -19.56 32.66
C HIS A 304 10.07 -19.70 31.18
N TRP A 305 10.69 -18.74 30.49
CA TRP A 305 11.41 -19.06 29.24
C TRP A 305 12.66 -18.19 29.06
N CYS A 306 13.74 -18.80 28.53
CA CYS A 306 15.01 -18.12 28.23
C CYS A 306 14.79 -17.25 26.98
N TRP A 307 14.64 -15.93 27.15
CA TRP A 307 14.52 -15.00 26.04
C TRP A 307 15.89 -14.55 25.56
N ARG A 308 16.12 -14.64 24.25
CA ARG A 308 17.24 -13.98 23.59
C ARG A 308 16.75 -12.63 23.09
N ILE A 309 17.06 -11.55 23.82
CA ILE A 309 16.77 -10.20 23.36
C ILE A 309 17.87 -9.85 22.36
N ARG A 310 17.64 -10.08 21.06
CA ARG A 310 18.52 -9.51 20.05
C ARG A 310 18.14 -8.03 19.87
N PRO A 311 19.04 -7.07 20.13
CA PRO A 311 18.88 -5.77 19.54
C PRO A 311 18.96 -5.95 18.03
N HIS A 312 17.88 -5.67 17.31
CA HIS A 312 18.00 -5.43 15.88
C HIS A 312 18.83 -4.17 15.74
N ARG A 313 20.10 -4.35 15.34
CA ARG A 313 21.02 -3.26 15.02
C ARG A 313 20.32 -2.34 14.01
N SER A 314 20.21 -1.08 14.39
CA SER A 314 19.80 0.06 13.57
C SER A 314 20.74 0.29 12.39
#